data_AF-A0A1G6K2C2-F1
#
_entry.id   AF-A0A1G6K2C2-F1
#
_cell.length_a   1.000
_cell.length_b   1.000
_cell.length_c   1.000
_cell.angle_alpha   90.00
_cell.angle_beta   90.00
_cell.angle_gamma   90.00
#
_symmetry.space_group_name_H-M   'P 1'
#
loop_
_entity.id
_entity.type
_entity.pdbx_description
1 polymer ?
#
loop_
_entity_poly.entity_id
_entity_poly.type
_entity_poly.pdbx_seq_one_letter_code
_entity_poly.pdbx_strand_id
1 'polypeptide(L)'
;MSPCACSAPVPADEGGAASAALDHLAPVLACLRETVVKQRQLAELRRTFETVVKAALGDAEIGVIDGKPVLTYKKTARVGVSHKLLVARFPDVVKECEDVTEVRTLRLLD
;
A
#
# COMPACT_ATOMS: atom_id res chain seq x y z
N MET A 1 24.37 13.71 4.47
CA MET A 1 22.96 13.37 4.25
C MET A 1 22.38 13.00 5.61
N SER A 2 21.69 13.94 6.28
CA SER A 2 21.12 13.71 7.61
C SER A 2 19.69 13.21 7.50
N PRO A 3 19.27 12.20 8.27
CA PRO A 3 17.87 11.77 8.32
C PRO A 3 17.04 12.78 9.11
N CYS A 4 15.97 13.28 8.49
CA CYS A 4 15.01 14.17 9.13
C CYS A 4 14.19 13.38 10.14
N ALA A 5 14.47 13.54 11.43
CA ALA A 5 13.66 12.99 12.51
C ALA A 5 12.47 13.92 12.75
N CYS A 6 11.33 13.64 12.14
CA CYS A 6 10.08 14.36 12.40
C CYS A 6 9.25 13.56 13.41
N SER A 7 9.39 13.87 14.69
CA SER A 7 8.41 13.47 15.71
C SER A 7 7.32 14.55 15.74
N ALA A 8 6.09 14.20 15.38
CA ALA A 8 4.97 15.12 15.37
C ALA A 8 4.05 14.86 16.57
N PRO A 9 3.64 15.91 17.31
CA PRO A 9 2.62 15.80 18.36
C PRO A 9 1.24 15.62 17.73
N VAL A 10 0.40 14.77 18.33
CA VAL A 10 -0.97 14.48 17.88
C VAL A 10 -1.96 15.36 18.65
N PRO A 11 -2.64 16.34 18.02
CA PRO A 11 -3.79 16.98 18.62
C PRO A 11 -5.08 16.17 18.39
N ALA A 12 -5.90 16.09 19.44
CA ALA A 12 -7.22 15.48 19.42
C ALA A 12 -8.24 16.35 18.65
N ASP A 13 -9.17 15.67 18.00
CA ASP A 13 -10.09 16.15 16.96
C ASP A 13 -11.45 16.57 17.56
N GLU A 14 -11.99 17.72 17.15
CA GLU A 14 -13.44 17.96 17.16
C GLU A 14 -13.89 18.31 15.74
N GLY A 15 -14.96 17.64 15.31
CA GLY A 15 -15.44 17.60 13.94
C GLY A 15 -16.09 18.90 13.47
N GLY A 16 -15.67 19.33 12.30
CA GLY A 16 -16.37 20.27 11.44
C GLY A 16 -15.78 20.16 10.04
N ALA A 17 -16.62 19.99 9.01
CA ALA A 17 -16.20 20.05 7.62
C ALA A 17 -15.80 21.49 7.27
N ALA A 18 -14.63 21.89 7.74
CA ALA A 18 -14.00 23.18 7.48
C ALA A 18 -12.72 22.92 6.71
N SER A 19 -12.52 23.62 5.59
CA SER A 19 -11.23 23.64 4.92
C SER A 19 -10.21 24.22 5.89
N ALA A 20 -9.19 23.43 6.24
CA ALA A 20 -8.09 23.88 7.08
C ALA A 20 -7.01 24.52 6.20
N ALA A 21 -6.54 25.71 6.59
CA ALA A 21 -5.41 26.34 5.94
C ALA A 21 -4.11 25.59 6.30
N LEU A 22 -3.47 24.97 5.31
CA LEU A 22 -2.26 24.17 5.47
C LEU A 22 -1.04 24.81 4.77
N ASP A 23 -1.06 26.13 4.52
CA ASP A 23 -0.02 26.84 3.76
C ASP A 23 1.38 26.64 4.33
N HIS A 24 1.49 26.56 5.66
CA HIS A 24 2.75 26.27 6.36
C HIS A 24 3.33 24.88 6.06
N LEU A 25 2.50 23.93 5.59
CA LEU A 25 2.90 22.59 5.17
C LEU A 25 3.17 22.49 3.67
N ALA A 26 3.06 23.58 2.90
CA ALA A 26 3.37 23.59 1.48
C ALA A 26 4.69 22.90 1.10
N PRO A 27 5.84 23.16 1.78
CA PRO A 27 7.08 22.44 1.47
C PRO A 27 6.99 20.94 1.76
N VAL A 28 6.29 20.54 2.83
CA VAL A 28 6.11 19.13 3.20
C VAL A 28 5.24 18.41 2.18
N LEU A 29 4.14 19.05 1.74
CA LEU A 29 3.26 18.51 0.70
C LEU A 29 3.99 18.39 -0.65
N ALA A 30 4.87 19.33 -0.99
CA ALA A 30 5.71 19.23 -2.18
C ALA A 30 6.67 18.02 -2.11
N CYS A 31 7.37 17.83 -0.99
CA CYS A 31 8.21 16.65 -0.78
C CYS A 31 7.39 15.34 -0.84
N LEU A 32 6.18 15.36 -0.29
CA LEU A 32 5.30 14.19 -0.28
C LEU A 32 4.81 13.85 -1.70
N ARG A 33 4.50 14.84 -2.54
CA ARG A 33 4.21 14.67 -3.96
C ARG A 33 5.38 14.03 -4.72
N GLU A 34 6.58 14.58 -4.57
CA GLU A 34 7.77 14.00 -5.21
C GLU A 34 8.04 12.56 -4.77
N THR A 35 7.84 12.28 -3.47
CA THR A 35 8.05 10.94 -2.92
C THR A 35 7.08 9.94 -3.52
N VAL A 36 5.81 10.30 -3.69
CA VAL A 36 4.81 9.45 -4.34
C VAL A 36 5.20 9.15 -5.79
N VAL A 37 5.70 10.14 -6.53
CA VAL A 37 6.18 9.93 -7.91
C VAL A 37 7.36 8.95 -7.94
N LYS A 38 8.36 9.14 -7.08
CA LYS A 38 9.51 8.24 -6.98
C LYS A 38 9.10 6.82 -6.57
N GLN A 39 8.17 6.69 -5.63
CA GLN A 39 7.63 5.38 -5.22
C GLN A 39 6.96 4.65 -6.39
N ARG A 40 6.19 5.37 -7.22
CA ARG A 40 5.57 4.78 -8.43
C ARG A 40 6.64 4.27 -9.40
N GLN A 41 7.66 5.09 -9.70
CA GLN A 41 8.77 4.70 -10.57
C GLN A 41 9.53 3.49 -10.04
N LEU A 42 9.86 3.48 -8.75
CA LEU A 42 10.55 2.34 -8.11
C LEU A 42 9.67 1.09 -8.08
N ALA A 43 8.36 1.23 -7.90
CA ALA A 43 7.43 0.11 -7.94
C ALA A 43 7.35 -0.50 -9.35
N GLU A 44 7.36 0.33 -10.40
CA GLU A 44 7.41 -0.13 -11.79
C GLU A 44 8.73 -0.86 -12.09
N LEU A 45 9.87 -0.27 -11.73
CA LEU A 45 11.18 -0.92 -11.89
C LEU A 45 11.25 -2.26 -11.14
N ARG A 46 10.77 -2.30 -9.91
CA ARG A 46 10.69 -3.54 -9.12
C ARG A 46 9.88 -4.62 -9.84
N ARG A 47 8.71 -4.27 -10.38
CA ARG A 47 7.87 -5.21 -11.15
C ARG A 47 8.61 -5.74 -12.38
N THR A 48 9.33 -4.88 -13.09
CA THR A 48 10.15 -5.27 -14.25
C THR A 48 11.22 -6.28 -13.84
N PHE A 49 12.01 -5.99 -12.80
CA PHE A 49 13.06 -6.91 -12.33
C PHE A 49 12.50 -8.22 -11.80
N GLU A 50 11.42 -8.18 -11.02
CA GLU A 50 10.76 -9.39 -10.56
C GLU A 50 10.25 -10.25 -11.72
N THR A 51 9.77 -9.64 -12.81
CA THR A 51 9.30 -10.37 -13.99
C THR A 51 10.46 -11.11 -14.65
N VAL A 52 11.61 -10.45 -14.82
CA VAL A 52 12.82 -11.07 -15.36
C VAL A 52 13.28 -12.23 -14.47
N VAL A 53 13.35 -12.02 -13.16
CA VAL A 53 13.76 -13.05 -12.20
C VAL A 53 12.80 -14.23 -12.20
N LYS A 54 11.49 -14.00 -12.19
CA LYS A 54 10.47 -15.06 -12.22
C LYS A 54 10.54 -15.85 -13.53
N ALA A 55 10.76 -15.19 -14.67
CA ALA A 55 10.92 -15.85 -15.96
C ALA A 55 12.17 -16.74 -15.99
N ALA A 56 13.29 -16.27 -15.44
CA ALA A 56 14.53 -17.04 -15.35
C ALA A 56 14.42 -18.23 -14.37
N LEU A 57 13.68 -18.05 -13.26
CA LEU A 57 13.52 -19.07 -12.23
C LEU A 57 12.57 -20.21 -12.66
N GLY A 58 11.59 -19.93 -13.51
CA GLY A 58 10.61 -20.91 -13.97
C GLY A 58 9.77 -21.46 -12.80
N ASP A 59 9.77 -22.79 -12.66
CA ASP A 59 9.07 -23.50 -11.56
C ASP A 59 9.97 -23.80 -10.35
N ALA A 60 11.24 -23.39 -10.37
CA ALA A 60 12.12 -23.59 -9.23
C ALA A 60 11.71 -22.70 -8.04
N GLU A 61 11.78 -23.24 -6.83
CA GLU A 61 11.42 -22.48 -5.61
C GLU A 61 12.59 -21.68 -5.03
N ILE A 62 13.82 -21.96 -5.44
CA ILE A 62 15.04 -21.35 -4.88
C ILE A 62 15.94 -20.88 -6.02
N GLY A 63 16.26 -19.59 -6.02
CA GLY A 63 17.26 -19.02 -6.93
C GLY A 63 18.63 -18.97 -6.26
N VAL A 64 19.66 -19.36 -7.00
CA VAL A 64 21.04 -19.47 -6.51
C VAL A 64 21.98 -18.63 -7.37
N ILE A 65 22.89 -17.89 -6.74
CA ILE A 65 24.00 -17.16 -7.38
C ILE A 65 25.30 -17.60 -6.68
N ASP A 66 26.32 -17.98 -7.45
CA ASP A 66 27.62 -18.46 -6.94
C ASP A 66 27.51 -19.57 -5.88
N GLY A 67 26.57 -20.49 -6.10
CA GLY A 67 26.30 -21.60 -5.18
C GLY A 67 25.59 -21.20 -3.87
N LYS A 68 25.21 -19.92 -3.70
CA LYS A 68 24.49 -19.41 -2.53
C LYS A 68 23.03 -19.10 -2.87
N PRO A 69 22.04 -19.59 -2.09
CA PRO A 69 20.65 -19.23 -2.29
C PRO A 69 20.43 -17.74 -1.99
N VAL A 70 19.81 -17.03 -2.93
CA VAL A 70 19.56 -15.57 -2.83
C VAL A 70 18.09 -15.22 -2.75
N LEU A 71 17.20 -16.09 -3.23
CA LEU A 71 15.77 -15.84 -3.24
C LEU A 71 14.98 -17.14 -3.14
N THR A 72 13.75 -17.03 -2.66
CA THR A 72 12.75 -18.09 -2.73
C THR A 72 11.46 -17.59 -3.38
N TYR A 73 10.82 -18.45 -4.17
CA TYR A 73 9.56 -18.16 -4.85
C TYR A 73 8.59 -19.33 -4.68
N LYS A 74 7.62 -19.17 -3.77
CA LYS A 74 6.63 -20.21 -3.46
C LYS A 74 5.24 -19.80 -3.90
N LYS A 75 4.53 -20.71 -4.57
CA LYS A 75 3.11 -20.55 -4.89
C LYS A 75 2.30 -20.86 -3.63
N THR A 76 1.65 -19.86 -3.06
CA THR A 76 0.76 -20.04 -1.90
C THR A 76 -0.68 -19.78 -2.33
N ALA A 77 -1.57 -20.76 -2.13
CA ALA A 77 -3.00 -20.56 -2.35
C ALA A 77 -3.56 -19.66 -1.23
N ARG A 78 -4.29 -18.61 -1.61
CA ARG A 78 -5.06 -17.79 -0.67
C ARG A 78 -6.53 -18.03 -0.93
N VAL A 79 -7.25 -18.49 0.09
CA VAL A 79 -8.71 -18.59 0.05
C VAL A 79 -9.26 -17.23 0.45
N GLY A 80 -9.91 -16.55 -0.49
CA GLY A 80 -10.59 -15.28 -0.25
C GLY A 80 -12.09 -15.45 -0.46
N VAL A 81 -12.88 -14.79 0.37
CA VAL A 81 -14.32 -14.76 0.19
C VAL A 81 -14.68 -13.65 -0.79
N SER A 82 -15.47 -13.96 -1.82
CA SER A 82 -15.92 -12.95 -2.77
C SER A 82 -17.06 -12.13 -2.18
N HIS A 83 -16.74 -10.96 -1.63
CA HIS A 83 -17.72 -10.05 -1.04
C HIS A 83 -18.83 -9.68 -2.04
N LYS A 84 -18.49 -9.49 -3.32
CA LYS A 84 -19.48 -9.22 -4.38
C LYS A 84 -20.52 -10.33 -4.50
N LEU A 85 -20.09 -11.60 -4.42
CA LEU A 85 -21.00 -12.73 -4.49
C LEU A 85 -21.82 -12.91 -3.21
N LEU A 86 -21.24 -12.61 -2.05
CA LEU A 86 -21.96 -12.60 -0.77
C LEU A 86 -23.10 -11.57 -0.80
N VAL A 87 -22.82 -10.32 -1.17
CA VAL A 87 -23.83 -9.26 -1.26
C VAL A 87 -24.93 -9.63 -2.26
N ALA A 88 -24.58 -10.20 -3.41
CA ALA A 88 -25.55 -10.55 -4.45
C ALA A 88 -26.45 -11.74 -4.10
N ARG A 89 -25.97 -12.71 -3.31
CA ARG A 89 -26.68 -13.97 -3.03
C ARG A 89 -27.23 -14.08 -1.61
N PHE A 90 -26.60 -13.44 -0.63
CA PHE A 90 -26.92 -13.53 0.79
C PHE A 90 -26.86 -12.14 1.45
N PRO A 91 -27.68 -11.17 1.01
CA PRO A 91 -27.61 -9.79 1.52
C PRO A 91 -27.96 -9.68 3.01
N ASP A 92 -28.82 -10.56 3.53
CA ASP A 92 -29.26 -10.53 4.92
C ASP A 92 -28.11 -10.89 5.89
N VAL A 93 -27.31 -11.89 5.52
CA VAL A 93 -26.13 -12.32 6.29
C VAL A 93 -25.04 -11.25 6.31
N VAL A 94 -24.87 -10.52 5.20
CA VAL A 94 -23.90 -9.42 5.13
C VAL A 94 -24.24 -8.34 6.15
N LYS A 95 -25.51 -7.93 6.25
CA LYS A 95 -25.96 -6.92 7.22
C LYS A 95 -25.74 -7.35 8.67
N GLU A 96 -25.95 -8.62 8.98
CA GLU A 96 -25.71 -9.16 10.33
C GLU A 96 -24.22 -9.17 10.72
N CYS A 97 -23.33 -9.18 9.73
CA CYS A 97 -21.89 -9.26 9.91
C CYS A 97 -21.16 -7.95 9.60
N GLU A 98 -21.87 -6.90 9.21
CA GLU A 98 -21.30 -5.60 8.87
C GLU A 98 -20.84 -4.87 10.14
N ASP A 99 -19.53 -4.59 10.21
CA ASP A 99 -18.93 -3.72 11.21
C ASP A 99 -18.40 -2.46 10.53
N VAL A 100 -19.02 -1.32 10.84
CA VAL A 100 -18.70 -0.04 10.20
C VAL A 100 -17.66 0.68 11.07
N THR A 101 -16.40 0.60 10.65
CA THR A 101 -15.32 1.41 11.23
C THR A 101 -15.06 2.62 10.33
N GLU A 102 -15.12 3.82 10.91
CA GLU A 102 -14.74 5.05 10.19
C GLU A 102 -13.21 5.15 10.07
N VAL A 103 -12.72 5.26 8.84
CA VAL A 103 -11.30 5.46 8.56
C VAL A 103 -11.10 6.70 7.72
N ARG A 104 -10.29 7.65 8.22
CA ARG A 104 -9.85 8.80 7.43
C ARG A 104 -8.72 8.35 6.49
N THR A 105 -8.94 8.50 5.19
CA THR A 105 -7.92 8.20 4.18
C THR A 105 -7.27 9.49 3.72
N LEU A 106 -5.95 9.60 3.89
CA LEU A 106 -5.17 10.69 3.31
C LEU A 106 -5.02 10.44 1.81
N ARG A 107 -5.48 11.38 0.98
CA ARG A 107 -5.25 11.38 -0.46
C ARG A 107 -4.67 12.72 -0.88
N LEU A 108 -3.58 12.69 -1.63
CA LEU A 108 -3.12 13.88 -2.35
C LEU A 108 -4.12 14.16 -3.45
N LEU A 109 -4.52 15.42 -3.55
CA LEU A 109 -5.22 15.94 -4.71
C LEU A 109 -4.17 16.41 -5.72
N ASP A 110 -4.37 16.06 -6.99
CA ASP A 110 -3.52 16.44 -8.12
C ASP A 110 -3.67 17.93 -8.43
#